data_AF-A0A2D6YP27-F1
#
_entry.id   AF-A0A2D6YP27-F1
#
_cell.length_a   1.000
_cell.length_b   1.000
_cell.length_c   1.000
_cell.angle_alpha   90.00
_cell.angle_beta   90.00
_cell.angle_gamma   90.00
#
_symmetry.space_group_name_H-M   'P 1'
#
loop_
_entity.id
_entity.type
_entity.pdbx_description
1 polymer ?
#
loop_
_entity_poly.entity_id
_entity_poly.type
_entity_poly.pdbx_seq_one_letter_code
_entity_poly.pdbx_strand_id
1 'polypeptide(L)'
;PNEGHELARVKKEGYLLEYARPGASRGFHFLTGSAENTKALADAVGFQYRLQDDGEYAHAAALFVITPDGRISRYLYGVRYEPATLRFALMEGAEGRIGSTLERFILWCHVYDPDSGSYHLLAFRVMQLGGLATVFVMVVGVGLLWLRDRRRGSGIESRDQIASPGAGR
;
A
#
# COMPACT_ATOMS: atom_id res chain seq x y z
N PRO A 1 30.84 0.23 16.66
CA PRO A 1 30.07 0.81 17.78
C PRO A 1 30.62 0.31 19.13
N ASN A 2 30.90 1.20 20.08
CA ASN A 2 31.52 0.85 21.37
C ASN A 2 30.51 0.83 22.53
N GLU A 3 29.22 0.90 22.22
CA GLU A 3 28.14 0.91 23.19
C GLU A 3 27.92 -0.48 23.79
N GLY A 4 28.01 -0.59 25.12
CA GLY A 4 27.90 -1.84 25.86
C GLY A 4 26.51 -2.08 26.47
N HIS A 5 26.35 -3.27 27.07
CA HIS A 5 25.10 -3.71 27.71
C HIS A 5 24.63 -2.79 28.85
N GLU A 6 25.54 -2.15 29.58
CA GLU A 6 25.19 -1.17 30.62
C GLU A 6 24.45 0.04 30.04
N LEU A 7 24.95 0.61 28.94
CA LEU A 7 24.28 1.73 28.25
C LEU A 7 22.92 1.29 27.72
N ALA A 8 22.84 0.09 27.13
CA ALA A 8 21.59 -0.48 26.63
C ALA A 8 20.53 -0.64 27.75
N ARG A 9 20.94 -1.05 28.95
CA ARG A 9 20.06 -1.16 30.12
C ARG A 9 19.53 0.20 30.55
N VAL A 10 20.41 1.19 30.71
CA VAL A 10 20.02 2.56 31.10
C VAL A 10 19.07 3.18 30.07
N LYS A 11 19.34 3.00 28.76
CA LYS A 11 18.43 3.46 27.70
C LYS A 11 17.08 2.77 27.76
N LYS A 12 17.05 1.43 27.95
CA LYS A 12 15.80 0.67 28.10
C LYS A 12 14.96 1.21 29.26
N GLU A 13 15.57 1.46 30.42
CA GLU A 13 14.88 2.02 31.59
C GLU A 13 14.26 3.39 31.26
N GLY A 14 15.01 4.28 30.61
CA GLY A 14 14.51 5.59 30.17
C GLY A 14 13.30 5.49 29.23
N TYR A 15 13.38 4.66 28.18
CA TYR A 15 12.26 4.51 27.24
C TYR A 15 11.03 3.85 27.85
N LEU A 16 11.21 2.91 28.79
CA LEU A 16 10.08 2.28 29.49
C LEU A 16 9.36 3.26 30.41
N LEU A 17 10.10 4.19 31.04
CA LEU A 17 9.53 5.27 31.84
C LEU A 17 8.71 6.22 30.97
N GLU A 18 9.25 6.62 29.82
CA GLU A 18 8.55 7.52 28.87
C GLU A 18 7.30 6.87 28.28
N TYR A 19 7.37 5.59 27.90
CA TYR A 19 6.24 4.87 27.33
C TYR A 19 5.10 4.61 28.35
N ALA A 20 5.44 4.52 29.64
CA ALA A 20 4.51 4.46 30.77
C ALA A 20 3.39 3.39 30.67
N ARG A 21 3.58 2.32 29.88
CA ARG A 21 2.59 1.27 29.69
C ARG A 21 2.88 0.04 30.57
N PRO A 22 1.90 -0.42 31.38
CA PRO A 22 2.06 -1.64 32.17
C PRO A 22 2.41 -2.86 31.30
N GLY A 23 3.46 -3.59 31.70
CA GLY A 23 3.90 -4.82 31.03
C GLY A 23 4.75 -4.63 29.76
N ALA A 24 5.09 -3.40 29.37
CA ALA A 24 5.90 -3.11 28.19
C ALA A 24 7.30 -3.75 28.25
N SER A 25 7.86 -3.92 29.44
CA SER A 25 9.18 -4.53 29.67
C SER A 25 9.33 -5.95 29.14
N ARG A 26 8.22 -6.69 28.96
CA ARG A 26 8.18 -8.06 28.44
C ARG A 26 8.31 -8.16 26.92
N GLY A 27 7.93 -7.12 26.19
CA GLY A 27 7.95 -7.10 24.72
C GLY A 27 9.03 -6.21 24.13
N PHE A 28 9.68 -5.38 24.94
CA PHE A 28 10.70 -4.45 24.48
C PHE A 28 12.09 -4.88 24.96
N HIS A 29 12.93 -5.28 24.02
CA HIS A 29 14.26 -5.81 24.27
C HIS A 29 15.32 -4.91 23.64
N PHE A 30 16.34 -4.58 24.43
CA PHE A 30 17.54 -3.91 23.96
C PHE A 30 18.63 -4.97 23.95
N LEU A 31 19.23 -5.18 22.77
CA LEU A 31 20.22 -6.23 22.55
C LEU A 31 21.56 -5.58 22.23
N THR A 32 22.63 -6.20 22.70
CA THR A 32 24.02 -5.85 22.37
C THR A 32 24.75 -7.13 21.96
N GLY A 33 25.84 -7.01 21.21
CA GLY A 33 26.58 -8.16 20.71
C GLY A 33 27.98 -7.78 20.24
N SER A 34 28.75 -8.78 19.83
CA SER A 34 30.08 -8.56 19.25
C SER A 34 29.99 -7.80 17.92
N ALA A 35 31.12 -7.24 17.47
CA ALA A 35 31.20 -6.53 16.20
C ALA A 35 30.79 -7.43 15.02
N GLU A 36 31.14 -8.72 15.08
CA GLU A 36 30.82 -9.71 14.04
C GLU A 36 29.30 -9.96 13.97
N ASN A 37 28.66 -10.20 15.12
CA ASN A 37 27.22 -10.50 15.16
C ASN A 37 26.36 -9.29 14.79
N THR A 38 26.75 -8.10 15.27
CA THR A 38 26.04 -6.86 14.95
C THR A 38 26.20 -6.49 13.48
N LYS A 39 27.39 -6.70 12.90
CA LYS A 39 27.61 -6.54 11.45
C LYS A 39 26.80 -7.54 10.63
N ALA A 40 26.79 -8.81 11.00
CA ALA A 40 26.00 -9.83 10.30
C ALA A 40 24.50 -9.51 10.32
N LEU A 41 23.97 -9.04 11.45
CA LEU A 41 22.58 -8.58 11.54
C LEU A 41 22.32 -7.35 10.66
N ALA A 42 23.21 -6.36 10.70
CA ALA A 42 23.10 -5.16 9.89
C ALA A 42 23.09 -5.50 8.38
N ASP A 43 24.01 -6.38 7.94
CA ASP A 43 24.10 -6.83 6.56
C ASP A 43 22.84 -7.63 6.16
N ALA A 44 22.29 -8.47 7.05
CA ALA A 44 21.07 -9.26 6.80
C ALA A 44 19.82 -8.39 6.59
N VAL A 45 19.69 -7.27 7.30
CA VAL A 45 18.55 -6.34 7.13
C VAL A 45 18.85 -5.22 6.12
N GLY A 46 20.07 -5.15 5.58
CA GLY A 46 20.50 -4.10 4.65
C GLY A 46 20.75 -2.75 5.33
N PHE A 47 21.03 -2.73 6.64
CA PHE A 47 21.35 -1.53 7.40
C PHE A 47 22.81 -1.13 7.17
N GLN A 48 23.01 0.01 6.51
CA GLN A 48 24.33 0.57 6.25
C GLN A 48 24.66 1.66 7.26
N TYR A 49 25.87 1.62 7.79
CA TYR A 49 26.40 2.62 8.70
C TYR A 49 27.87 2.90 8.39
N ARG A 50 28.32 4.13 8.65
CA ARG A 50 29.70 4.56 8.41
C ARG A 50 30.18 5.41 9.59
N LEU A 51 31.43 5.26 10.00
CA LEU A 51 32.07 6.14 10.98
C LEU A 51 32.44 7.48 10.32
N GLN A 52 32.24 8.59 11.01
CA GLN A 52 32.65 9.94 10.59
C GLN A 52 33.89 10.39 11.33
N ASP A 53 34.50 11.45 10.81
CA ASP A 53 35.73 12.04 11.34
C ASP A 53 35.54 12.62 12.76
N ASP A 54 34.30 12.94 13.13
CA ASP A 54 33.92 13.39 14.48
C ASP A 54 33.74 12.24 15.49
N GLY A 55 33.90 10.99 15.05
CA GLY A 55 33.73 9.79 15.87
C GLY A 55 32.30 9.25 15.94
N GLU A 56 31.34 9.89 15.25
CA GLU A 56 29.94 9.47 15.22
C GLU A 56 29.64 8.52 14.04
N TYR A 57 28.50 7.83 14.10
CA TYR A 57 28.07 6.91 13.04
C TYR A 57 26.90 7.47 12.23
N ALA A 58 27.11 7.65 10.93
CA ALA A 58 26.07 8.02 9.98
C ALA A 58 25.34 6.76 9.60
N HIS A 59 24.05 6.76 9.89
CA HIS A 59 23.15 5.68 9.50
C HIS A 59 21.77 6.26 9.21
N ALA A 60 20.99 5.53 8.41
CA ALA A 60 19.58 5.86 8.24
C ALA A 60 18.81 5.52 9.53
N ALA A 61 17.90 6.38 9.96
CA ALA A 61 16.92 6.01 10.98
C ALA A 61 15.84 5.15 10.31
N ALA A 62 15.68 3.90 10.75
CA ALA A 62 14.70 2.98 10.20
C ALA A 62 14.22 1.95 11.22
N LEU A 63 12.97 1.52 11.09
CA LEU A 63 12.42 0.33 11.71
C LEU A 63 12.23 -0.77 10.65
N PHE A 64 12.63 -1.99 10.99
CA PHE A 64 12.48 -3.17 10.16
C PHE A 64 11.40 -4.06 10.78
N VAL A 65 10.37 -4.38 10.01
CA VAL A 65 9.33 -5.32 10.43
C VAL A 65 9.60 -6.67 9.79
N ILE A 66 9.80 -7.68 10.62
CA ILE A 66 10.19 -9.04 10.23
C ILE A 66 9.02 -9.99 10.49
N THR A 67 8.76 -10.88 9.53
CA THR A 67 7.76 -11.94 9.66
C THR A 67 8.24 -13.05 10.61
N PRO A 68 7.35 -13.89 11.17
CA PRO A 68 7.75 -15.00 12.04
C PRO A 68 8.73 -16.00 11.41
N ASP A 69 8.74 -16.10 10.08
CA ASP A 69 9.62 -16.97 9.32
C ASP A 69 10.94 -16.29 8.88
N GLY A 70 11.22 -15.09 9.40
CA GLY A 70 12.52 -14.43 9.25
C GLY A 70 12.67 -13.60 7.97
N ARG A 71 11.58 -13.29 7.26
CA ARG A 71 11.61 -12.47 6.05
C ARG A 71 11.24 -11.02 6.39
N ILE A 72 11.78 -10.08 5.63
CA ILE A 72 11.51 -8.66 5.85
C ILE A 72 10.16 -8.32 5.21
N SER A 73 9.20 -7.88 6.03
CA SER A 73 7.87 -7.46 5.56
C SER A 73 7.86 -5.99 5.12
N ARG A 74 8.40 -5.09 5.96
CA ARG A 74 8.41 -3.63 5.69
C ARG A 74 9.65 -2.94 6.25
N TYR A 75 10.03 -1.86 5.58
CA TYR A 75 11.01 -0.86 6.03
C TYR A 75 10.28 0.46 6.27
N LEU A 76 10.35 0.98 7.50
CA LEU A 76 9.81 2.29 7.84
C LEU A 76 10.98 3.23 8.10
N TYR A 77 11.13 4.26 7.27
CA TYR A 77 12.23 5.23 7.40
C TYR A 77 11.83 6.45 8.21
N GLY A 78 12.83 7.09 8.82
CA GLY A 78 12.68 8.32 9.59
C GLY A 78 12.67 8.10 11.09
N VAL A 79 12.20 9.10 11.82
CA VAL A 79 12.13 9.10 13.30
C VAL A 79 10.71 9.28 13.82
N ARG A 80 9.76 9.58 12.93
CA ARG A 80 8.35 9.75 13.23
C ARG A 80 7.56 8.76 12.41
N TYR A 81 6.71 7.98 13.07
CA TYR A 81 5.92 6.92 12.46
C TYR A 81 4.44 7.17 12.75
N GLU A 82 3.64 7.25 11.70
CA GLU A 82 2.20 7.36 11.86
C GLU A 82 1.65 6.07 12.52
N PRO A 83 0.84 6.15 13.58
CA PRO A 83 0.33 4.98 14.29
C PRO A 83 -0.41 3.99 13.38
N ALA A 84 -1.15 4.50 12.39
CA ALA A 84 -1.85 3.67 11.41
C ALA A 84 -0.85 2.85 10.57
N THR A 85 0.21 3.47 10.04
CA THR A 85 1.24 2.80 9.25
C THR A 85 1.96 1.73 10.05
N LEU A 86 2.34 2.02 11.29
CA LEU A 86 3.00 1.03 12.15
C LEU A 86 2.08 -0.16 12.44
N ARG A 87 0.79 0.11 12.72
CA ARG A 87 -0.21 -0.95 12.96
C ARG A 87 -0.36 -1.85 11.75
N PHE A 88 -0.51 -1.29 10.54
CA PHE A 88 -0.62 -2.08 9.32
C PHE A 88 0.64 -2.90 9.05
N ALA A 89 1.82 -2.31 9.21
CA ALA A 89 3.08 -3.02 9.02
C ALA A 89 3.23 -4.23 9.97
N LEU A 90 2.85 -4.08 11.25
CA LEU A 90 2.87 -5.18 12.22
C LEU A 90 1.84 -6.27 11.89
N MET A 91 0.63 -5.90 11.44
CA MET A 91 -0.39 -6.87 11.04
C MET A 91 0.05 -7.68 9.80
N GLU A 92 0.58 -7.01 8.78
CA GLU A 92 1.13 -7.67 7.59
C GLU A 92 2.28 -8.62 7.95
N GLY A 93 3.21 -8.13 8.79
CA GLY A 93 4.32 -8.94 9.28
C GLY A 93 3.86 -10.19 10.04
N ALA A 94 2.87 -10.05 10.91
CA ALA A 94 2.32 -11.17 11.69
C ALA A 94 1.67 -12.24 10.82
N GLU A 95 1.01 -11.83 9.73
CA GLU A 95 0.38 -12.75 8.78
C GLU A 95 1.37 -13.37 7.78
N GLY A 96 2.67 -13.05 7.90
CA GLY A 96 3.69 -13.52 6.96
C GLY A 96 3.58 -12.87 5.58
N ARG A 97 2.78 -11.80 5.44
CA ARG A 97 2.65 -11.03 4.21
C ARG A 97 3.91 -10.21 4.04
N ILE A 98 4.69 -10.58 3.04
CA ILE A 98 5.78 -9.75 2.54
C ILE A 98 5.14 -8.80 1.55
N GLY A 99 5.22 -7.49 1.81
CA GLY A 99 4.82 -6.51 0.82
C GLY A 99 5.60 -6.80 -0.46
N SER A 100 4.92 -7.28 -1.50
CA SER A 100 5.57 -7.65 -2.75
C SER A 100 6.29 -6.42 -3.31
N THR A 101 7.38 -6.61 -4.04
CA THR A 101 8.02 -5.52 -4.80
C THR A 101 7.03 -4.83 -5.77
N LEU A 102 5.92 -5.50 -6.11
CA LEU A 102 4.79 -4.93 -6.85
C LEU A 102 3.88 -4.05 -5.96
N GLU A 103 3.74 -4.34 -4.68
CA GLU A 103 3.17 -3.42 -3.70
C GLU A 103 4.09 -2.24 -3.39
N ARG A 104 5.39 -2.27 -3.67
CA ARG A 104 6.21 -1.04 -3.71
C ARG A 104 5.71 -0.07 -4.79
N PHE A 105 5.17 -0.61 -5.89
CA PHE A 105 4.52 0.17 -6.96
C PHE A 105 3.08 0.56 -6.61
N ILE A 106 2.29 -0.31 -5.99
CA ILE A 106 0.91 0.03 -5.55
C ILE A 106 0.91 0.96 -4.33
N LEU A 107 1.89 0.85 -3.44
CA LEU A 107 2.13 1.79 -2.32
C LEU A 107 2.88 3.04 -2.78
N TRP A 108 3.31 3.12 -4.05
CA TRP A 108 3.58 4.40 -4.72
C TRP A 108 2.27 5.13 -5.05
N CYS A 109 1.11 4.46 -5.03
CA CYS A 109 -0.22 5.08 -5.12
C CYS A 109 -0.83 5.40 -3.74
N HIS A 110 -0.08 5.19 -2.65
CA HIS A 110 -0.47 5.57 -1.28
C HIS A 110 0.60 6.42 -0.57
N VAL A 111 1.56 6.99 -1.32
CA VAL A 111 2.40 8.07 -0.80
C VAL A 111 1.58 9.36 -0.84
N TYR A 112 0.99 9.66 0.32
CA TYR A 112 0.54 10.99 0.69
C TYR A 112 1.77 11.92 0.73
N ASP A 113 1.88 12.81 -0.26
CA ASP A 113 2.80 13.95 -0.23
C ASP A 113 1.96 15.23 0.03
N PRO A 114 2.05 15.83 1.22
CA PRO A 114 1.24 16.97 1.62
C PRO A 114 1.64 18.30 0.96
N ASP A 115 2.76 18.38 0.22
CA ASP A 115 3.31 19.67 -0.24
C ASP A 115 3.36 19.90 -1.76
N SER A 116 3.17 18.89 -2.63
CA SER A 116 3.63 19.00 -4.04
C SER A 116 2.67 18.60 -5.18
N GLY A 117 1.35 18.67 -5.02
CA GLY A 117 0.35 18.88 -6.10
C GLY A 117 0.37 18.05 -7.42
N SER A 118 1.18 17.00 -7.56
CA SER A 118 1.49 16.41 -8.88
C SER A 118 1.18 14.92 -9.04
N TYR A 119 0.61 14.27 -8.02
CA TYR A 119 0.13 12.88 -8.13
C TYR A 119 -1.36 12.73 -8.42
N HIS A 120 -2.14 13.77 -8.13
CA HIS A 120 -3.58 13.79 -8.40
C HIS A 120 -3.87 13.77 -9.91
N LEU A 121 -3.13 14.55 -10.71
CA LEU A 121 -3.49 14.78 -12.10
C LEU A 121 -3.37 13.51 -12.97
N LEU A 122 -2.39 12.63 -12.75
CA LEU A 122 -2.23 11.42 -13.56
C LEU A 122 -3.26 10.34 -13.18
N ALA A 123 -3.45 10.07 -11.88
CA ALA A 123 -4.43 9.10 -11.40
C ALA A 123 -5.87 9.52 -11.76
N PHE A 124 -6.21 10.81 -11.63
CA PHE A 124 -7.49 11.34 -12.09
C PHE A 124 -7.67 11.19 -13.60
N ARG A 125 -6.65 11.45 -14.42
CA ARG A 125 -6.75 11.27 -15.89
C ARG A 125 -6.98 9.82 -16.29
N VAL A 126 -6.32 8.86 -15.61
CA VAL A 126 -6.52 7.42 -15.87
C VAL A 126 -7.92 6.96 -15.44
N MET A 127 -8.39 7.36 -14.26
CA MET A 127 -9.77 7.08 -13.82
C MET A 127 -10.81 7.72 -14.74
N GLN A 128 -10.56 8.95 -15.19
CA GLN A 128 -11.45 9.67 -16.11
C GLN A 128 -11.50 9.01 -17.49
N LEU A 129 -10.37 8.52 -18.02
CA LEU A 129 -10.31 7.72 -19.24
C LEU A 129 -11.07 6.39 -19.09
N GLY A 130 -10.89 5.69 -17.96
CA GLY A 130 -11.63 4.46 -17.65
C GLY A 130 -13.14 4.67 -17.55
N GLY A 131 -13.56 5.77 -16.92
CA GLY A 131 -14.97 6.18 -16.87
C GLY A 131 -15.54 6.48 -18.26
N LEU A 132 -14.80 7.25 -19.06
CA LEU A 132 -15.19 7.59 -20.45
C LEU A 132 -15.34 6.34 -21.32
N ALA A 133 -14.41 5.39 -21.22
CA ALA A 133 -14.48 4.13 -21.95
C ALA A 133 -15.71 3.31 -21.55
N THR A 134 -16.03 3.27 -20.25
CA THR A 134 -17.20 2.54 -19.74
C THR A 134 -18.51 3.14 -20.26
N VAL A 135 -18.66 4.47 -20.18
CA VAL A 135 -19.84 5.17 -20.71
C VAL A 135 -19.94 4.99 -22.22
N PHE A 136 -18.83 5.06 -22.95
CA PHE A 136 -18.80 4.87 -24.40
C PHE A 136 -19.31 3.48 -24.79
N VAL A 137 -18.81 2.42 -24.13
CA VAL A 137 -19.27 1.05 -24.35
C VAL A 137 -20.77 0.91 -24.07
N MET A 138 -21.26 1.53 -23.00
CA MET A 138 -22.68 1.49 -22.63
C MET A 138 -23.57 2.19 -23.67
N VAL A 139 -23.18 3.39 -24.11
CA VAL A 139 -23.91 4.17 -25.12
C VAL A 139 -23.92 3.47 -26.48
N VAL A 140 -22.77 2.94 -26.90
CA VAL A 140 -22.66 2.19 -28.16
C VAL A 140 -23.48 0.90 -28.09
N GLY A 141 -23.40 0.16 -26.98
CA GLY A 141 -24.17 -1.06 -26.78
C GLY A 141 -25.68 -0.81 -26.85
N VAL A 142 -26.18 0.17 -26.10
CA VAL A 142 -27.61 0.55 -26.11
C VAL A 142 -28.03 1.10 -27.48
N GLY A 143 -27.20 1.94 -28.10
CA GLY A 143 -27.46 2.48 -29.44
C GLY A 143 -27.59 1.38 -30.49
N LEU A 144 -26.67 0.42 -30.52
CA LEU A 144 -26.72 -0.72 -31.45
C LEU A 144 -27.97 -1.58 -31.24
N LEU A 145 -28.38 -1.79 -29.98
CA LEU A 145 -29.63 -2.51 -29.66
C LEU A 145 -30.86 -1.76 -30.20
N TRP A 146 -30.92 -0.45 -29.99
CA TRP A 146 -32.00 0.40 -30.52
C TRP A 146 -32.04 0.46 -32.06
N LEU A 147 -30.89 0.58 -32.72
CA LEU A 147 -30.83 0.55 -34.19
C LEU A 147 -31.24 -0.81 -34.74
N ARG A 148 -30.90 -1.90 -34.06
CA ARG A 148 -31.31 -3.25 -34.44
C ARG A 148 -32.81 -3.48 -34.23
N ASP A 149 -33.40 -2.87 -33.20
CA ASP A 149 -34.83 -2.94 -32.93
C ASP A 149 -35.65 -2.13 -33.94
N ARG A 150 -35.20 -0.92 -34.32
CA ARG A 150 -35.83 -0.14 -35.40
C ARG A 150 -35.81 -0.82 -36.77
N ARG A 151 -34.77 -1.61 -37.06
CA ARG A 151 -34.70 -2.45 -38.29
C ARG A 151 -35.61 -3.68 -38.24
N ARG A 152 -36.05 -4.10 -37.04
CA ARG A 152 -37.03 -5.18 -36.85
C ARG A 152 -38.47 -4.64 -36.86
N GLY A 153 -38.67 -3.41 -36.39
CA GLY A 153 -39.98 -2.71 -36.41
C GLY A 153 -40.48 -2.34 -37.81
N SER A 154 -39.61 -2.30 -38.83
CA SER A 154 -39.99 -2.00 -40.23
C SER A 154 -40.66 -3.18 -40.96
N GLY A 155 -40.78 -4.35 -40.32
CA GLY A 155 -41.37 -5.57 -40.91
C GLY A 155 -42.78 -5.94 -40.41
N ILE A 156 -43.34 -5.19 -39.45
CA ILE A 156 -44.64 -5.54 -38.84
C ILE A 156 -45.80 -4.70 -39.41
N GLU A 157 -45.55 -3.47 -39.87
CA GLU A 157 -46.61 -2.57 -40.38
C GLU A 157 -47.25 -3.05 -41.71
N SER A 158 -46.59 -3.93 -42.46
CA SER A 158 -47.14 -4.47 -43.72
C SER A 158 -48.09 -5.67 -43.54
N ARG A 159 -48.21 -6.26 -42.33
CA ARG A 159 -49.07 -7.44 -42.08
C ARG A 159 -50.47 -7.10 -41.56
N ASP A 160 -50.68 -5.90 -41.03
CA ASP A 160 -52.00 -5.47 -40.55
C ASP A 160 -52.90 -4.88 -41.65
N GLN A 161 -52.33 -4.38 -42.77
CA GLN A 161 -53.15 -3.90 -43.90
C GLN A 161 -53.79 -5.01 -44.76
N ILE A 162 -53.38 -6.27 -44.61
CA ILE A 162 -53.96 -7.41 -45.37
C ILE A 162 -55.11 -8.07 -44.56
N ALA A 163 -55.22 -7.81 -43.26
CA ALA A 163 -56.19 -8.44 -42.37
C ALA A 163 -57.53 -7.66 -42.22
N SER A 164 -57.97 -6.93 -43.24
CA SER A 164 -59.34 -6.43 -43.31
C SER A 164 -59.98 -6.64 -44.69
N PRO A 165 -60.55 -7.82 -44.95
CA PRO A 165 -61.74 -7.95 -45.76
C PRO A 165 -62.97 -7.75 -44.87
N GLY A 166 -63.81 -6.79 -45.24
CA GLY A 166 -64.95 -6.35 -44.45
C GLY A 166 -65.91 -7.44 -44.00
N ALA A 167 -66.39 -7.31 -42.77
CA ALA A 167 -67.62 -7.94 -42.31
C ALA A 167 -68.79 -7.00 -42.66
N GLY A 168 -69.35 -7.19 -43.85
CA GLY A 168 -70.67 -6.67 -44.19
C GLY A 168 -71.76 -7.66 -43.77
N ARG A 169 -72.67 -7.21 -42.90
CA ARG A 169 -74.12 -7.43 -43.01
C ARG A 169 -74.88 -6.62 -41.97
#